data_AF-A0A349Y7W3-F1
#
_entry.id   AF-A0A349Y7W3-F1
#
_cell.length_a   1.000
_cell.length_b   1.000
_cell.length_c   1.000
_cell.angle_alpha   90.00
_cell.angle_beta   90.00
_cell.angle_gamma   90.00
#
_symmetry.space_group_name_H-M   'P 1'
#
loop_
_entity.id
_entity.type
_entity.pdbx_description
1 polymer ?
#
loop_
_entity_poly.entity_id
_entity_poly.type
_entity_poly.pdbx_seq_one_letter_code
_entity_poly.pdbx_strand_id
1 'polypeptide(L)' 'MADLLWQKPGVAVDAKIQTFLAGDDVILDREFFLYDVAASKAHAQGLENIGILGNDERVGLQRELDVLA' A
#
# COMPACT_ATOMS: atom_id res chain seq x y z
N MET A 1 -1.09 17.38 -15.00
CA MET A 1 -1.27 16.84 -13.63
C MET A 1 -1.76 15.41 -13.80
N ALA A 2 -1.22 14.45 -13.04
CA ALA A 2 -1.71 13.09 -13.09
C ALA A 2 -3.12 13.03 -12.49
N ASP A 3 -4.02 12.26 -13.11
CA ASP A 3 -5.35 12.01 -12.57
C ASP A 3 -5.25 11.18 -11.27
N LEU A 4 -6.19 11.38 -10.35
CA LEU A 4 -6.22 10.67 -9.07
C LEU A 4 -6.59 9.19 -9.30
N LEU A 5 -5.76 8.27 -8.80
CA LEU A 5 -5.88 6.82 -9.06
C LEU A 5 -7.21 6.22 -8.55
N TRP A 6 -7.75 6.74 -7.44
CA TRP A 6 -8.96 6.23 -6.76
C TRP A 6 -10.17 7.17 -6.89
N GLN A 7 -10.24 7.98 -7.94
CA GLN A 7 -11.37 8.90 -8.13
C GLN A 7 -12.65 8.14 -8.50
N LYS A 8 -13.74 8.41 -7.75
CA LYS A 8 -15.06 7.88 -8.10
C LYS A 8 -15.68 8.72 -9.23
N PRO A 9 -16.28 8.08 -10.25
CA PRO A 9 -16.98 8.79 -11.31
C PRO A 9 -18.06 9.73 -10.73
N GLY A 10 -18.12 10.96 -11.23
CA GLY A 10 -19.10 11.96 -10.79
C GLY A 10 -18.81 12.61 -9.43
N VAL A 11 -17.71 12.25 -8.76
CA VAL A 11 -17.29 12.87 -7.50
C VAL A 11 -16.12 13.82 -7.76
N ALA A 12 -16.34 15.11 -7.49
CA ALA A 12 -15.28 16.09 -7.48
C ALA A 12 -14.52 16.01 -6.16
N VAL A 13 -13.19 15.92 -6.22
CA VAL A 13 -12.32 15.99 -5.05
C VAL A 13 -12.07 17.46 -4.72
N ASP A 14 -12.35 17.85 -3.48
CA ASP A 14 -12.03 19.20 -3.00
C ASP A 14 -10.53 19.30 -2.71
N ALA A 15 -9.85 20.17 -3.45
CA ALA A 15 -8.41 20.34 -3.37
C ALA A 15 -7.92 20.82 -2.00
N LYS A 16 -8.71 21.63 -1.27
CA LYS A 16 -8.34 22.12 0.07
C LYS A 16 -8.44 21.00 1.09
N ILE A 17 -9.52 20.22 1.02
CA ILE A 17 -9.69 19.04 1.88
C ILE A 17 -8.57 18.03 1.60
N GLN A 18 -8.26 17.78 0.33
CA GLN A 18 -7.19 16.86 -0.04
C GLN A 18 -5.83 17.32 0.46
N THR A 19 -5.48 18.60 0.31
CA THR A 19 -4.21 19.15 0.81
C THR A 19 -4.10 19.02 2.33
N PHE A 20 -5.20 19.30 3.05
CA PHE A 20 -5.23 19.19 4.51
C PHE A 20 -5.10 17.73 5.00
N LEU A 21 -5.80 16.79 4.35
CA LEU A 21 -5.80 15.39 4.77
C LEU A 21 -4.53 14.64 4.35
N ALA A 22 -3.97 14.95 3.19
CA ALA A 22 -2.73 14.31 2.73
C ALA A 22 -1.50 14.89 3.44
N GLY A 23 -1.50 16.18 3.81
CA GLY A 23 -0.39 16.80 4.55
C GLY A 23 0.98 16.44 3.98
N ASP A 24 1.85 15.90 4.84
CA ASP A 24 3.19 15.42 4.49
C ASP A 24 3.21 13.93 4.12
N ASP A 25 2.07 13.22 4.13
CA ASP A 25 1.99 11.76 3.91
C ASP A 25 2.60 11.39 2.56
N VAL A 26 2.39 12.19 1.51
CA VAL A 26 2.99 11.93 0.18
C VAL A 26 4.53 11.90 0.20
N ILE A 27 5.15 12.65 1.12
CA ILE A 27 6.60 12.65 1.33
C ILE A 27 6.98 11.49 2.24
N LEU A 28 6.33 11.38 3.40
CA LEU A 28 6.64 10.39 4.42
C LEU A 28 6.40 8.96 3.95
N ASP A 29 5.35 8.70 3.17
CA ASP A 29 5.06 7.39 2.59
C ASP A 29 6.20 6.90 1.69
N ARG A 30 6.90 7.81 1.00
CA ARG A 30 8.07 7.45 0.19
C ARG A 30 9.27 7.09 1.06
N GLU A 31 9.49 7.83 2.13
CA GLU A 31 10.55 7.54 3.10
C GLU A 31 10.28 6.22 3.84
N PHE A 32 9.01 5.91 4.10
CA PHE A 32 8.59 4.72 4.84
C PHE A 32 8.28 3.51 3.96
N PHE A 33 8.28 3.66 2.64
CA PHE A 33 7.87 2.63 1.69
C PHE A 33 8.57 1.28 1.92
N LEU A 34 9.90 1.28 2.11
CA LEU A 34 10.65 0.04 2.33
C LEU A 34 10.29 -0.65 3.67
N TYR A 35 9.93 0.13 4.69
CA TYR A 35 9.48 -0.40 5.97
C TYR A 35 8.07 -0.99 5.86
N ASP A 36 7.19 -0.36 5.08
CA ASP A 36 5.85 -0.90 4.81
C ASP A 36 5.91 -2.21 4.01
N VAL A 37 6.82 -2.30 3.03
CA VAL A 37 7.10 -3.56 2.33
C VAL A 37 7.56 -4.66 3.30
N ALA A 38 8.46 -4.34 4.23
CA ALA A 38 8.92 -5.29 5.24
C ALA A 38 7.79 -5.73 6.17
N ALA A 39 6.95 -4.79 6.63
CA ALA A 39 5.78 -5.08 7.45
C ALA A 39 4.76 -5.95 6.71
N SER A 40 4.52 -5.67 5.42
CA SER A 40 3.61 -6.43 4.56
C SER A 40 4.06 -7.89 4.38
N LYS A 41 5.36 -8.13 4.18
CA LYS A 41 5.94 -9.48 4.12
C LYS A 41 5.71 -10.25 5.43
N ALA A 42 5.99 -9.59 6.56
CA ALA A 42 5.76 -10.17 7.88
C ALA A 42 4.27 -10.48 8.13
N HIS A 43 3.37 -9.60 7.67
CA HIS A 43 1.94 -9.81 7.77
C HIS A 43 1.47 -11.01 6.94
N ALA A 44 1.93 -11.14 5.69
CA ALA A 44 1.62 -12.30 4.85
C ALA A 44 2.08 -13.62 5.49
N GLN A 45 3.27 -13.63 6.10
CA GLN A 45 3.74 -14.78 6.89
C GLN A 45 2.83 -15.07 8.09
N GLY A 46 2.37 -14.03 8.80
CA GLY A 46 1.42 -14.17 9.89
C GLY A 46 0.09 -14.78 9.44
N LEU A 47 -0.43 -14.37 8.29
CA LEU A 47 -1.67 -14.88 7.70
C LEU A 47 -1.55 -16.35 7.28
N GLU A 48 -0.41 -16.77 6.74
CA GLU A 48 -0.13 -18.19 6.49
C GLU A 48 -0.12 -19.00 7.79
N ASN A 49 0.54 -18.49 8.84
CA ASN A 49 0.65 -19.18 10.13
C ASN A 49 -0.72 -19.46 10.78
N ILE A 50 -1.73 -18.64 10.51
CA ILE A 50 -3.10 -18.82 11.01
C ILE A 50 -4.04 -19.46 9.99
N GLY A 51 -3.53 -19.92 8.85
CA GLY A 51 -4.28 -20.64 7.83
C GLY A 51 -5.22 -19.80 6.98
N ILE A 52 -5.03 -18.47 6.94
CA ILE A 52 -5.78 -17.58 6.04
C ILE A 52 -5.18 -17.61 4.63
N LEU A 53 -3.86 -17.70 4.51
CA LEU A 53 -3.16 -17.87 3.25
C LEU A 53 -2.57 -19.27 3.13
N GLY A 54 -2.60 -19.82 1.92
CA GLY A 54 -1.79 -20.97 1.53
C GLY A 54 -0.33 -20.58 1.26
N ASN A 55 0.55 -21.60 1.23
CA ASN A 55 1.97 -21.41 0.95
C ASN A 55 2.23 -20.70 -0.39
N ASP A 56 1.54 -21.11 -1.45
CA ASP A 56 1.76 -20.55 -2.79
C ASP A 56 1.32 -19.07 -2.87
N GLU A 57 0.27 -18.69 -2.14
CA GLU A 57 -0.16 -17.30 -2.02
C GLU A 57 0.88 -16.45 -1.28
N ARG A 58 1.39 -16.94 -0.13
CA ARG A 58 2.48 -16.26 0.59
C ARG A 58 3.72 -16.11 -0.28
N VAL A 59 4.14 -17.16 -0.98
CA VAL A 59 5.32 -17.11 -1.88
C VAL A 59 5.11 -16.12 -3.02
N GLY A 60 3.92 -16.11 -3.62
CA GLY A 60 3.58 -15.15 -4.67
C GLY A 60 3.64 -13.70 -4.16
N LEU A 61 3.02 -13.42 -3.01
CA LEU A 61 3.07 -12.09 -2.39
C LEU A 61 4.50 -11.66 -2.05
N GLN A 62 5.29 -12.56 -1.46
CA GLN A 62 6.69 -12.29 -1.12
C GLN A 62 7.49 -11.89 -2.37
N ARG A 63 7.34 -12.64 -3.47
CA ARG A 63 8.01 -12.35 -4.74
C ARG A 63 7.67 -10.96 -5.27
N GLU A 64 6.39 -10.60 -5.34
CA GLU A 64 5.99 -9.28 -5.86
C GLU A 64 6.42 -8.14 -4.92
N LEU A 65 6.37 -8.36 -3.60
CA LEU A 65 6.86 -7.40 -2.61
C LEU A 65 8.40 -7.24 -2.66
N ASP A 66 9.15 -8.25 -3.11
CA ASP A 66 10.58 -8.14 -3.40
C ASP A 66 10.87 -7.34 -4.69
N VAL A 67 9.95 -7.34 -5.67
CA VAL A 67 10.10 -6.53 -6.90
C VAL A 67 9.86 -5.04 -6.65
N LEU A 68 9.03 -4.72 -5.65
CA LEU A 68 8.70 -3.33 -5.30
C LEU A 68 9.83 -2.60 -4.57
N ALA A 69 10.69 -3.30 -3.83
CA ALA A 69 11.78 -2.75 -3.03
C ALA A 69 13.13 -2.78 -3.75
#